data_AF-A0AAU3TV89-F1
#
_entry.id   AF-A0AAU3TV89-F1
#
_cell.length_a   1.000
_cell.length_b   1.000
_cell.length_c   1.000
_cell.angle_alpha   90.00
_cell.angle_beta   90.00
_cell.angle_gamma   90.00
#
_symmetry.space_group_name_H-M   'P 1'
#
loop_
_entity.id
_entity.type
_entity.pdbx_description
1 polymer ?
#
loop_
_entity_poly.entity_id
_entity_poly.type
_entity_poly.pdbx_seq_one_letter_code
_entity_poly.pdbx_strand_id
1 'polypeptide(L)' 'MVVTIPLVLLLAAVAALLLRFKAVGFGAAVAVALFGFYLAGTGAADTVNQLVTAVTGALADIGR' A
#
# COMPACT_ATOMS: atom_id res chain seq x y z
N MET A 1 1.47 24.17 2.82
CA MET A 1 1.86 23.07 3.72
C MET A 1 1.51 21.78 3.01
N VAL A 2 2.50 20.97 2.60
CA VAL A 2 2.22 19.68 1.95
C VAL A 2 1.75 18.73 3.04
N VAL A 3 0.52 18.25 2.94
CA VAL A 3 0.00 17.24 3.86
C VAL A 3 0.64 15.92 3.45
N THR A 4 1.71 15.53 4.15
CA THR A 4 2.34 14.23 3.98
C THR A 4 1.42 13.19 4.61
N ILE A 5 0.59 12.54 3.81
CA ILE A 5 -0.29 11.47 4.30
C ILE A 5 0.60 10.23 4.51
N PRO A 6 0.65 9.67 5.74
CA PRO A 6 1.33 8.41 5.99
C PRO A 6 0.77 7.30 5.10
N LEU A 7 1.63 6.61 4.36
CA LEU A 7 1.25 5.49 3.48
C LEU A 7 0.48 4.40 4.25
N VAL A 8 0.83 4.23 5.53
CA VAL A 8 0.12 3.42 6.52
C VAL A 8 -1.37 3.74 6.62
N LEU A 9 -1.77 5.02 6.64
CA LEU A 9 -3.18 5.41 6.76
C LEU A 9 -3.95 5.05 5.48
N LEU A 10 -3.30 5.19 4.33
CA LEU A 10 -3.84 4.78 3.03
C LEU A 10 -4.02 3.25 2.97
N LEU A 11 -3.01 2.50 3.44
CA LEU A 11 -3.06 1.04 3.47
C LEU A 11 -4.12 0.53 4.46
N ALA A 12 -4.25 1.17 5.61
CA ALA A 12 -5.30 0.89 6.58
C ALA A 12 -6.71 1.17 6.00
N ALA A 13 -6.88 2.25 5.23
CA ALA A 13 -8.13 2.55 4.55
C ALA A 13 -8.49 1.48 3.50
N VAL A 14 -7.51 1.02 2.71
CA VAL A 14 -7.71 -0.06 1.73
C VAL A 14 -8.05 -1.39 2.43
N ALA A 15 -7.36 -1.74 3.51
CA ALA A 15 -7.65 -2.93 4.31
C ALA A 15 -9.07 -2.86 4.92
N ALA A 16 -9.48 -1.70 5.43
CA ALA A 16 -10.82 -1.47 5.94
C ALA A 16 -11.88 -1.61 4.83
N LEU A 17 -11.56 -1.18 3.61
CA LEU A 17 -12.43 -1.31 2.45
C LEU A 17 -12.56 -2.79 2.00
N LEU A 18 -11.45 -3.53 1.95
CA LEU A 18 -11.42 -4.98 1.66
C LEU A 18 -12.22 -5.81 2.67
N LEU A 19 -12.13 -5.44 3.95
CA LEU A 19 -12.96 -5.99 5.04
C LEU A 19 -14.45 -5.70 4.80
N ARG A 20 -14.78 -4.46 4.42
CA ARG A 20 -16.17 -4.04 4.19
C ARG A 20 -16.82 -4.77 3.00
N PHE A 21 -16.04 -5.08 1.96
CA PHE A 21 -16.52 -5.86 0.82
C PHE A 21 -16.47 -7.38 1.05
N LYS A 22 -16.01 -7.83 2.23
CA LYS A 22 -15.82 -9.25 2.58
C LYS A 22 -14.98 -10.01 1.54
N ALA A 23 -14.15 -9.29 0.79
CA ALA A 23 -13.25 -9.84 -0.23
C ALA A 23 -12.06 -10.58 0.41
N VAL A 24 -11.77 -10.27 1.68
CA VAL A 24 -10.70 -10.84 2.49
C VAL A 24 -11.25 -11.12 3.89
N GLY A 25 -10.98 -12.31 4.43
CA GLY A 25 -11.36 -12.66 5.81
C GLY A 25 -10.64 -11.77 6.84
N PHE A 26 -11.26 -11.53 7.99
CA PHE A 26 -10.76 -10.59 9.00
C PHE A 26 -9.29 -10.82 9.39
N GLY A 27 -8.87 -12.08 9.54
CA GLY A 27 -7.49 -12.43 9.83
C GLY A 27 -6.49 -12.09 8.71
N ALA A 28 -6.89 -12.23 7.44
CA ALA A 28 -6.04 -11.89 6.31
C ALA A 28 -5.89 -10.37 6.14
N ALA A 29 -6.92 -9.57 6.47
CA ALA A 29 -6.81 -8.12 6.48
C ALA A 29 -5.84 -7.61 7.56
N VAL A 30 -5.92 -8.19 8.77
CA VAL A 30 -4.98 -7.89 9.87
C VAL A 30 -3.56 -8.29 9.50
N ALA A 31 -3.37 -9.48 8.90
CA ALA A 31 -2.06 -9.94 8.45
C ALA A 31 -1.45 -9.01 7.37
N VAL A 32 -2.25 -8.55 6.40
CA VAL A 32 -1.80 -7.61 5.36
C VAL A 32 -1.44 -6.25 5.95
N ALA A 33 -2.24 -5.73 6.88
CA ALA A 33 -1.95 -4.45 7.54
C ALA A 33 -0.66 -4.51 8.37
N LEU A 34 -0.49 -5.57 9.18
CA LEU A 34 0.72 -5.80 9.97
C LEU A 34 1.94 -6.05 9.08
N PHE A 35 1.79 -6.83 8.01
CA PHE A 35 2.84 -7.07 7.03
C PHE A 35 3.29 -5.78 6.35
N GLY A 36 2.36 -4.92 5.93
CA GLY A 36 2.69 -3.62 5.32
C GLY A 36 3.43 -2.69 6.28
N PHE A 37 3.03 -2.66 7.56
CA PHE A 37 3.73 -1.90 8.60
C PHE A 37 5.14 -2.43 8.88
N TYR A 38 5.28 -3.74 8.94
CA TYR A 38 6.58 -4.38 9.14
C TYR A 38 7.49 -4.14 7.94
N LEU A 39 6.98 -4.34 6.72
CA LEU A 39 7.72 -4.13 5.47
C LEU A 39 8.23 -2.69 5.33
N ALA A 40 7.44 -1.70 5.77
CA ALA A 40 7.82 -0.29 5.75
C ALA A 40 9.06 0.03 6.63
N GLY A 41 9.33 -0.78 7.66
CA GLY A 41 10.52 -0.66 8.50
C GLY A 41 11.72 -1.50 8.04
N THR A 42 11.58 -2.28 6.98
CA THR A 42 12.63 -3.18 6.48
C THR A 42 13.35 -2.60 5.25
N GLY A 43 14.58 -3.05 4.99
CA GLY A 43 15.34 -2.66 3.79
C GLY A 43 14.69 -3.02 2.44
N ALA A 44 13.59 -3.80 2.46
CA ALA A 44 12.79 -4.07 1.26
C ALA A 44 11.87 -2.91 0.87
N ALA A 45 11.69 -1.91 1.74
CA ALA A 45 10.85 -0.73 1.47
C ALA A 45 11.31 0.03 0.21
N ASP A 46 12.62 0.19 0.02
CA ASP A 46 13.18 0.87 -1.16
C ASP A 46 12.86 0.13 -2.46
N THR A 47 13.00 -1.20 -2.47
CA THR A 47 12.68 -2.05 -3.62
C THR A 47 11.19 -1.95 -3.99
N VAL A 48 10.30 -1.94 -2.99
CA VAL A 48 8.86 -1.79 -3.19
C VAL A 48 8.52 -0.40 -3.74
N ASN A 49 9.13 0.65 -3.20
CA ASN A 49 8.94 2.02 -3.68
C ASN A 49 9.42 2.19 -5.12
N GLN A 50 10.56 1.59 -5.48
CA GLN A 50 11.06 1.58 -6.85
C GLN A 50 10.10 0.86 -7.80
N LEU A 51 9.57 -0.29 -7.40
CA LEU A 51 8.59 -1.03 -8.20
C LEU A 51 7.31 -0.22 -8.43
N VAL A 52 6.75 0.36 -7.38
CA VAL A 52 5.56 1.23 -7.48
C VAL A 52 5.85 2.42 -8.38
N THR A 53 7.01 3.07 -8.22
CA THR A 53 7.42 4.22 -9.06
C THR A 53 7.55 3.82 -10.52
N ALA A 54 8.16 2.66 -10.81
CA ALA A 54 8.31 2.14 -12.17
C ALA A 54 6.96 1.83 -12.83
N VAL A 55 6.06 1.17 -12.10
CA VAL A 55 4.70 0.87 -12.60
C VAL A 55 3.92 2.15 -12.85
N THR A 56 3.91 3.07 -11.89
CA THR A 56 3.17 4.34 -12.02
C THR A 56 3.74 5.20 -13.16
N GLY A 57 5.06 5.19 -13.32
CA GLY A 57 5.73 5.83 -14.45
C GLY A 57 5.32 5.21 -15.79
N ALA A 58 5.29 3.89 -15.89
CA ALA A 58 4.84 3.20 -17.10
C ALA A 58 3.35 3.49 -17.42
N LEU A 59 2.47 3.51 -16.42
CA LEU A 59 1.07 3.88 -16.63
C LEU A 59 0.92 5.34 -17.09
N ALA A 60 1.70 6.26 -16.52
CA ALA A 60 1.69 7.66 -16.93
C ALA A 60 2.21 7.85 -18.36
N ASP A 61 3.18 7.03 -18.78
CA ASP A 61 3.74 7.02 -20.13
C ASP A 61 2.72 6.50 -21.16
N ILE A 62 1.97 5.45 -20.83
CA ILE A 62 0.91 4.88 -21.68
C ILE A 62 -0.29 5.85 -21.85
N GLY A 63 -0.53 6.72 -20.86
CA GLY A 63 -1.63 7.68 -20.87
C GLY A 63 -1.34 9.02 -21.57
N ARG A 64 -0.11 9.22 -22.07
CA ARG A 64 0.32 10.44 -22.79
C ARG A 64 0.31 10.22 -24.30
#